data_AF-A0A6P8FTQ3-F1
#
_entry.id   AF-A0A6P8FTQ3-F1
#
_cell.length_a   1.000
_cell.length_b   1.000
_cell.length_c   1.000
_cell.angle_alpha   90.00
_cell.angle_beta   90.00
_cell.angle_gamma   90.00
#
_symmetry.space_group_name_H-M   'P 1'
#
loop_
_entity.id
_entity.type
_entity.pdbx_description
1 polymer ?
#
loop_
_entity_poly.entity_id
_entity_poly.type
_entity_poly.pdbx_seq_one_letter_code
_entity_poly.pdbx_strand_id
1 'polypeptide(L)'
;MGTKILLAFLLFVVEEMKATPLLTLPDFGQAYHVKGVISLPYAEIKEPFEAWFDLKGSRSRIDYYHGQVSTYQLSSQKPAGVAYKVTPVTTETEMNVMKCFQVNGTTEDPVLPQGALPDTTAFKFVRMEYFAGALCEVWQNVTQIGSKQNTYSLWITRPEGGASPPTPVHYEMMGYNTLLGSHYDKYLLDYTEFNSNTQDKDFSLPDGMTCGSFPGPGVEHRLLINPIRDLLHTSPVGHAHHLFRHFKDRFARQYKDEKEHEEREHTFVHNVRYVHSKNRQGLSYTLAVNHLADRSFVELAVLRGRCHRTPNRGLPFPLELLSVTPPESLDWRLYGAVTPVKDQAICGSCWSFATAGALEGALFLKTGALRVLSEQMLVDCTWGFGNNGCDGGEEWRAYEWVMKHGGISTTEDYGSYTGMNGLCHYNTSKLTVIFI
;
A
#
# COMPACT_ATOMS: atom_id res chain seq x y z
N MET A 1 4.24 15.99 -92.19
CA MET A 1 5.30 14.98 -91.96
C MET A 1 5.97 15.35 -90.65
N GLY A 2 5.38 14.92 -89.52
CA GLY A 2 5.78 15.35 -88.18
C GLY A 2 6.77 14.37 -87.56
N THR A 3 7.96 14.88 -87.25
CA THR A 3 9.07 14.15 -86.63
C THR A 3 8.71 13.77 -85.19
N LYS A 4 8.81 12.48 -84.85
CA LYS A 4 8.60 11.97 -83.49
C LYS A 4 9.77 12.39 -82.60
N ILE A 5 9.50 13.14 -81.54
CA ILE A 5 10.43 13.38 -80.44
C ILE A 5 10.15 12.31 -79.37
N LEU A 6 11.14 11.44 -79.13
CA LEU A 6 11.13 10.50 -78.02
C LEU A 6 11.56 11.26 -76.74
N LEU A 7 10.65 11.49 -75.81
CA LEU A 7 11.01 11.90 -74.44
C LEU A 7 11.26 10.65 -73.61
N ALA A 8 12.52 10.40 -73.26
CA ALA A 8 12.89 9.44 -72.23
C ALA A 8 12.72 10.11 -70.86
N PHE A 9 11.74 9.66 -70.07
CA PHE A 9 11.65 10.00 -68.65
C PHE A 9 12.65 9.14 -67.87
N LEU A 10 13.76 9.74 -67.43
CA LEU A 10 14.63 9.18 -66.41
C LEU A 10 13.94 9.36 -65.05
N LEU A 11 13.34 8.27 -64.54
CA LEU A 11 12.97 8.15 -63.12
C LEU A 11 14.26 7.98 -62.31
N PHE A 12 14.71 9.05 -61.66
CA PHE A 12 15.64 8.93 -60.54
C PHE A 12 14.85 8.44 -59.33
N VAL A 13 14.93 7.14 -59.06
CA VAL A 13 14.59 6.59 -57.74
C VAL A 13 15.76 6.95 -56.82
N VAL A 14 15.62 8.03 -56.05
CA VAL A 14 16.50 8.27 -54.91
C VAL A 14 15.98 7.39 -53.79
N GLU A 15 16.54 6.19 -53.68
CA GLU A 15 16.35 5.35 -52.51
C GLU A 15 17.25 5.93 -51.40
N GLU A 16 16.70 6.86 -50.61
CA GLU A 16 17.31 7.23 -49.34
C GLU A 16 17.22 6.00 -48.41
N MET A 17 18.26 5.17 -48.44
CA MET A 17 18.58 4.31 -47.31
C MET A 17 18.96 5.21 -46.13
N LYS A 18 17.96 5.73 -45.40
CA LYS A 18 18.20 6.18 -44.02
C LYS A 18 18.56 4.95 -43.23
N ALA A 19 19.88 4.74 -43.06
CA ALA A 19 20.39 3.81 -42.08
C ALA A 19 19.75 4.18 -40.74
N THR A 20 18.84 3.34 -40.26
CA THR A 20 18.31 3.45 -38.89
C THR A 20 19.54 3.36 -37.99
N PRO A 21 19.90 4.42 -37.24
CA PRO A 21 21.03 4.31 -36.34
C PRO A 21 20.74 3.14 -35.39
N LEU A 22 21.70 2.21 -35.28
CA LEU A 22 21.63 1.13 -34.29
C LEU A 22 21.61 1.79 -32.91
N LEU A 23 20.42 1.99 -32.36
CA LEU A 23 20.25 2.57 -31.04
C LEU A 23 20.86 1.61 -30.02
N THR A 24 21.85 2.08 -29.29
CA THR A 24 22.47 1.32 -28.20
C THR A 24 21.56 1.30 -26.98
N LEU A 25 21.62 0.23 -26.19
CA LEU A 25 20.88 0.15 -24.93
C LEU A 25 21.16 1.38 -24.05
N PRO A 26 20.16 1.93 -23.35
CA PRO A 26 20.38 3.00 -22.39
C PRO A 26 21.32 2.54 -21.28
N ASP A 27 22.44 3.24 -21.08
CA ASP A 27 23.39 3.01 -20.00
C ASP A 27 23.57 4.31 -19.21
N PHE A 28 23.08 4.34 -17.98
CA PHE A 28 23.14 5.51 -17.11
C PHE A 28 24.47 5.63 -16.35
N GLY A 29 25.42 4.72 -16.60
CA GLY A 29 26.70 4.66 -15.93
C GLY A 29 26.65 3.97 -14.57
N GLN A 30 27.84 3.79 -14.00
CA GLN A 30 28.05 3.07 -12.73
C GLN A 30 27.95 3.96 -11.49
N ALA A 31 27.85 5.27 -11.68
CA ALA A 31 27.60 6.24 -10.62
C ALA A 31 26.76 7.39 -11.17
N TYR A 32 25.74 7.78 -10.41
CA TYR A 32 24.85 8.87 -10.81
C TYR A 32 24.13 9.47 -9.61
N HIS A 33 23.61 10.67 -9.85
CA HIS A 33 22.65 11.36 -9.01
C HIS A 33 21.40 11.67 -9.84
N VAL A 34 20.22 11.42 -9.27
CA VAL A 34 18.93 11.60 -9.96
C VAL A 34 17.86 12.11 -9.00
N LYS A 35 17.00 13.02 -9.49
CA LYS A 35 15.80 13.48 -8.78
C LYS A 35 14.54 13.16 -9.56
N GLY A 36 13.45 12.96 -8.85
CA GLY A 36 12.16 12.76 -9.49
C GLY A 36 10.99 12.69 -8.53
N VAL A 37 9.85 12.26 -9.06
CA VAL A 37 8.62 12.03 -8.31
C VAL A 37 8.10 10.64 -8.63
N ILE A 38 7.95 9.82 -7.58
CA ILE A 38 7.20 8.57 -7.64
C ILE A 38 5.71 8.92 -7.52
N SER A 39 4.88 8.47 -8.46
CA SER A 39 3.43 8.62 -8.39
C SER A 39 2.74 7.26 -8.40
N LEU A 40 1.82 7.07 -7.45
CA LEU A 40 0.85 5.97 -7.43
C LEU A 40 -0.54 6.60 -7.59
N PRO A 41 -1.03 6.77 -8.83
CA PRO A 41 -2.22 7.57 -9.11
C PRO A 41 -3.47 7.11 -8.35
N TYR A 42 -3.67 5.81 -8.22
CA TYR A 42 -4.83 5.23 -7.53
C TYR A 42 -4.79 5.39 -6.01
N ALA A 43 -3.62 5.64 -5.45
CA ALA A 43 -3.44 5.92 -4.03
C ALA A 43 -3.38 7.42 -3.71
N GLU A 44 -3.46 8.27 -4.75
CA GLU A 44 -3.21 9.71 -4.68
C GLU A 44 -1.88 10.04 -3.99
N ILE A 45 -0.86 9.23 -4.26
CA ILE A 45 0.47 9.40 -3.70
C ILE A 45 1.36 10.05 -4.74
N LYS A 46 2.00 11.14 -4.33
CA LYS A 46 3.16 11.75 -4.99
C LYS A 46 4.28 11.84 -3.97
N GLU A 47 5.39 11.23 -4.29
CA GLU A 47 6.52 11.05 -3.39
C GLU A 47 7.79 11.55 -4.09
N PRO A 48 8.23 12.79 -3.81
CA PRO A 48 9.46 13.31 -4.37
C PRO A 48 10.65 12.54 -3.77
N PHE A 49 11.62 12.23 -4.63
CA PHE A 49 12.84 11.56 -4.23
C PHE A 49 14.10 12.20 -4.85
N GLU A 50 15.22 11.99 -4.19
CA GLU A 50 16.57 12.31 -4.64
C GLU A 50 17.47 11.12 -4.32
N ALA A 51 18.21 10.62 -5.29
CA ALA A 51 18.94 9.38 -5.16
C ALA A 51 20.37 9.51 -5.68
N TRP A 52 21.30 8.87 -4.96
CA TRP A 52 22.70 8.72 -5.31
C TRP A 52 23.04 7.25 -5.38
N PHE A 53 23.73 6.87 -6.44
CA PHE A 53 24.16 5.50 -6.69
C PHE A 53 25.64 5.49 -7.06
N ASP A 54 26.41 4.57 -6.49
CA ASP A 54 27.81 4.34 -6.82
C ASP A 54 28.11 2.84 -6.69
N LEU A 55 28.14 2.13 -7.83
CA LEU A 55 28.40 0.69 -7.85
C LEU A 55 29.84 0.37 -7.44
N LYS A 56 30.81 1.21 -7.84
CA LYS A 56 32.23 0.98 -7.52
C LYS A 56 32.47 1.09 -6.01
N GLY A 57 31.84 2.06 -5.36
CA GLY A 57 31.81 2.19 -3.90
C GLY A 57 30.85 1.20 -3.22
N SER A 58 30.06 0.45 -3.99
CA SER A 58 29.01 -0.48 -3.53
C SER A 58 28.07 0.17 -2.52
N ARG A 59 27.58 1.36 -2.87
CA ARG A 59 26.78 2.22 -2.00
C ARG A 59 25.67 2.96 -2.74
N SER A 60 24.57 3.18 -2.05
CA SER A 60 23.47 4.02 -2.52
C SER A 60 22.83 4.77 -1.37
N ARG A 61 22.22 5.91 -1.69
CA ARG A 61 21.36 6.69 -0.80
C ARG A 61 20.13 7.14 -1.56
N ILE A 62 18.97 7.09 -0.92
CA ILE A 62 17.74 7.68 -1.44
C ILE A 62 17.07 8.49 -0.35
N ASP A 63 16.85 9.76 -0.64
CA ASP A 63 16.08 10.70 0.15
C ASP A 63 14.66 10.82 -0.40
N TYR A 64 13.69 10.82 0.49
CA TYR A 64 12.28 11.03 0.21
C TYR A 64 11.82 12.29 0.94
N TYR A 65 10.89 13.04 0.33
CA TYR A 65 10.35 14.27 0.92
C TYR A 65 11.46 15.23 1.39
N HIS A 66 12.42 15.51 0.50
CA HIS A 66 13.54 16.44 0.74
C HIS A 66 14.42 16.08 1.96
N GLY A 67 14.73 14.79 2.12
CA GLY A 67 15.58 14.30 3.20
C GLY A 67 14.85 14.08 4.53
N GLN A 68 13.53 14.27 4.58
CA GLN A 68 12.72 13.91 5.75
C GLN A 68 12.84 12.40 6.03
N VAL A 69 12.93 11.56 5.00
CA VAL A 69 13.28 10.14 5.16
C VAL A 69 14.43 9.81 4.23
N SER A 70 15.53 9.31 4.78
CA SER A 70 16.69 8.89 4.01
C SER A 70 16.97 7.41 4.23
N THR A 71 17.32 6.72 3.15
CA THR A 71 17.74 5.32 3.19
C THR A 71 19.14 5.18 2.61
N TYR A 72 19.94 4.31 3.20
CA TYR A 72 21.32 4.05 2.80
C TYR A 72 21.51 2.55 2.67
N GLN A 73 22.20 2.11 1.61
CA GLN A 73 22.63 0.72 1.45
C GLN A 73 24.13 0.73 1.22
N LEU A 74 24.90 0.27 2.20
CA LEU A 74 26.36 0.28 2.22
C LEU A 74 26.89 -1.16 2.27
N SER A 75 27.08 -1.75 1.10
CA SER A 75 27.46 -3.18 0.99
C SER A 75 28.90 -3.47 1.40
N SER A 76 29.76 -2.45 1.36
CA SER A 76 31.17 -2.55 1.76
C SER A 76 31.38 -2.71 3.28
N GLN A 77 30.32 -2.55 4.09
CA GLN A 77 30.40 -2.64 5.56
C GLN A 77 29.95 -4.01 6.08
N LYS A 78 30.84 -4.76 6.76
CA LYS A 78 30.61 -6.12 7.35
C LYS A 78 30.27 -7.19 6.29
N PRO A 79 30.35 -8.53 6.58
CA PRO A 79 30.49 -9.53 5.50
C PRO A 79 29.29 -9.64 4.53
N ALA A 80 28.15 -9.02 4.81
CA ALA A 80 26.95 -9.01 3.96
C ALA A 80 26.30 -7.62 3.82
N GLY A 81 27.03 -6.53 4.11
CA GLY A 81 26.52 -5.16 4.00
C GLY A 81 25.66 -4.67 5.16
N VAL A 82 25.47 -3.35 5.24
CA VAL A 82 24.61 -2.68 6.23
C VAL A 82 23.71 -1.66 5.55
N ALA A 83 22.46 -1.58 6.02
CA ALA A 83 21.52 -0.58 5.56
C ALA A 83 21.02 0.30 6.72
N TYR A 84 20.80 1.57 6.42
CA TYR A 84 20.33 2.57 7.38
C TYR A 84 19.04 3.23 6.91
N LYS A 85 18.18 3.59 7.86
CA LYS A 85 17.03 4.47 7.66
C LYS A 85 17.09 5.61 8.65
N VAL A 86 17.10 6.83 8.14
CA VAL A 86 16.97 8.06 8.93
C VAL A 86 15.57 8.60 8.71
N THR A 87 14.82 8.83 9.79
CA THR A 87 13.41 9.23 9.72
C THR A 87 13.00 9.99 10.99
N PRO A 88 12.04 10.93 10.92
CA PRO A 88 11.45 11.51 12.11
C PRO A 88 10.67 10.45 12.88
N VAL A 89 10.75 10.52 14.20
CA VAL A 89 10.02 9.67 15.13
C VAL A 89 9.33 10.57 16.14
N THR A 90 8.03 10.33 16.32
CA THR A 90 7.21 10.97 17.35
C THR A 90 6.73 9.90 18.32
N THR A 91 6.99 10.11 19.60
CA THR A 91 6.52 9.29 20.73
C THR A 91 5.72 10.19 21.67
N GLU A 92 5.23 9.63 22.76
CA GLU A 92 4.58 10.37 23.84
C GLU A 92 5.52 11.39 24.52
N THR A 93 6.84 11.23 24.38
CA THR A 93 7.87 12.04 25.04
C THR A 93 8.74 12.86 24.09
N GLU A 94 8.74 12.53 22.79
CA GLU A 94 9.60 13.14 21.78
C GLU A 94 8.75 13.48 20.54
N MET A 95 8.88 14.69 20.01
CA MET A 95 8.13 15.10 18.82
C MET A 95 9.06 15.33 17.63
N ASN A 96 8.84 14.58 16.54
CA ASN A 96 9.53 14.70 15.26
C ASN A 96 11.08 14.63 15.37
N VAL A 97 11.59 13.82 16.30
CA VAL A 97 13.04 13.66 16.50
C VAL A 97 13.60 12.76 15.41
N MET A 98 14.63 13.21 14.69
CA MET A 98 15.30 12.40 13.69
C MET A 98 16.05 11.25 14.36
N LYS A 99 15.68 10.01 14.01
CA LYS A 99 16.36 8.80 14.49
C LYS A 99 16.95 8.02 13.31
N CYS A 100 18.06 7.36 13.57
CA CYS A 100 18.67 6.41 12.64
C CYS A 100 18.44 4.97 13.11
N PHE A 101 18.01 4.13 12.19
CA PHE A 101 17.82 2.72 12.40
C PHE A 101 18.70 1.91 11.45
N GLN A 102 19.30 0.84 11.96
CA GLN A 102 20.23 -0.02 11.25
C GLN A 102 19.66 -1.43 11.06
N VAL A 103 19.87 -1.99 9.87
CA VAL A 103 19.65 -3.41 9.56
C VAL A 103 20.88 -3.99 8.88
N ASN A 104 21.33 -5.14 9.35
CA ASN A 104 22.47 -5.85 8.78
C ASN A 104 21.99 -6.88 7.74
N GLY A 105 22.72 -7.02 6.65
CA GLY A 105 22.51 -8.11 5.69
C GLY A 105 22.90 -9.47 6.28
N THR A 106 22.41 -10.53 5.64
CA THR A 106 22.79 -11.93 5.94
C THR A 106 23.34 -12.59 4.68
N THR A 107 23.91 -13.79 4.81
CA THR A 107 24.42 -14.55 3.65
C THR A 107 23.33 -14.84 2.63
N GLU A 108 22.10 -15.07 3.10
CA GLU A 108 20.93 -15.38 2.28
C GLU A 108 20.28 -14.13 1.67
N ASP A 109 20.49 -12.95 2.28
CA ASP A 109 19.90 -11.67 1.87
C ASP A 109 20.88 -10.52 2.16
N PRO A 110 21.93 -10.38 1.35
CA PRO A 110 22.93 -9.33 1.52
C PRO A 110 22.35 -7.96 1.16
N VAL A 111 22.82 -6.92 1.86
CA VAL A 111 22.48 -5.54 1.50
C VAL A 111 23.30 -5.16 0.26
N LEU A 112 22.61 -4.82 -0.84
CA LEU A 112 23.19 -4.39 -2.11
C LEU A 112 22.81 -2.91 -2.39
N PRO A 113 23.66 -2.14 -3.09
CA PRO A 113 23.29 -0.80 -3.52
C PRO A 113 22.08 -0.88 -4.46
N GLN A 114 21.13 0.04 -4.28
CA GLN A 114 19.93 0.14 -5.08
C GLN A 114 19.93 1.44 -5.88
N GLY A 115 19.83 1.30 -7.20
CA GLY A 115 19.59 2.42 -8.09
C GLY A 115 18.14 2.90 -8.08
N ALA A 116 17.94 4.18 -8.39
CA ALA A 116 16.62 4.76 -8.66
C ALA A 116 16.25 4.74 -10.16
N LEU A 117 17.03 4.02 -10.97
CA LEU A 117 16.79 3.77 -12.39
C LEU A 117 16.68 2.25 -12.64
N PRO A 118 15.85 1.81 -13.61
CA PRO A 118 15.65 0.40 -13.89
C PRO A 118 16.87 -0.23 -14.57
N ASP A 119 17.02 -1.55 -14.43
CA ASP A 119 17.94 -2.32 -15.26
C ASP A 119 17.42 -2.39 -16.70
N THR A 120 18.20 -1.87 -17.64
CA THR A 120 17.82 -1.70 -19.04
C THR A 120 18.16 -2.92 -19.90
N THR A 121 18.84 -3.94 -19.37
CA THR A 121 19.31 -5.11 -20.13
C THR A 121 18.21 -5.86 -20.89
N ALA A 122 17.00 -5.93 -20.31
CA ALA A 122 15.85 -6.60 -20.91
C ALA A 122 14.99 -5.67 -21.79
N PHE A 123 15.31 -4.38 -21.88
CA PHE A 123 14.52 -3.40 -22.63
C PHE A 123 14.84 -3.43 -24.12
N LYS A 124 13.82 -3.16 -24.94
CA LYS A 124 13.92 -3.04 -26.39
C LYS A 124 13.38 -1.70 -26.85
N PHE A 125 14.06 -1.08 -27.81
CA PHE A 125 13.56 0.14 -28.42
C PHE A 125 12.23 -0.13 -29.12
N VAL A 126 11.27 0.77 -28.93
CA VAL A 126 9.92 0.67 -29.51
C VAL A 126 9.67 1.78 -30.51
N ARG A 127 9.87 3.04 -30.10
CA ARG A 127 9.54 4.22 -30.92
C ARG A 127 10.21 5.48 -30.39
N MET A 128 10.18 6.53 -31.21
CA MET A 128 10.38 7.90 -30.75
C MET A 128 9.02 8.53 -30.39
N GLU A 129 8.94 9.28 -29.30
CA GLU A 129 7.70 9.92 -28.85
C GLU A 129 8.00 11.24 -28.14
N TYR A 130 7.16 12.27 -28.32
CA TYR A 130 7.24 13.47 -27.50
C TYR A 130 6.61 13.23 -26.13
N PHE A 131 7.40 13.39 -25.06
CA PHE A 131 6.94 13.34 -23.69
C PHE A 131 7.43 14.57 -22.93
N ALA A 132 6.53 15.24 -22.20
CA ALA A 132 6.82 16.48 -21.46
C ALA A 132 7.58 17.56 -22.27
N GLY A 133 7.32 17.66 -23.58
CA GLY A 133 7.96 18.63 -24.47
C GLY A 133 9.32 18.21 -25.03
N ALA A 134 9.83 17.03 -24.69
CA ALA A 134 11.08 16.49 -25.23
C ALA A 134 10.83 15.28 -26.15
N LEU A 135 11.58 15.19 -27.25
CA LEU A 135 11.57 14.01 -28.12
C LEU A 135 12.39 12.89 -27.46
N CYS A 136 11.70 11.82 -27.04
CA CYS A 136 12.27 10.73 -26.27
C CYS A 136 12.37 9.44 -27.09
N GLU A 137 13.39 8.64 -26.80
CA GLU A 137 13.39 7.21 -27.14
C GLU A 137 12.54 6.46 -26.11
N VAL A 138 11.61 5.64 -26.59
CA VAL A 138 10.77 4.79 -25.76
C VAL A 138 11.29 3.37 -25.83
N TRP A 139 11.72 2.86 -24.68
CA TRP A 139 12.21 1.51 -24.49
C TRP A 139 11.19 0.71 -23.67
N GLN A 140 10.94 -0.54 -24.03
CA GLN A 140 10.02 -1.40 -23.28
C GLN A 140 10.62 -2.76 -22.94
N ASN A 141 10.35 -3.21 -21.72
CA ASN A 141 10.50 -4.60 -21.31
C ASN A 141 9.11 -5.17 -21.00
N VAL A 142 8.80 -6.33 -21.56
CA VAL A 142 7.52 -7.01 -21.33
C VAL A 142 7.82 -8.36 -20.70
N THR A 143 7.43 -8.54 -19.45
CA THR A 143 7.58 -9.80 -18.74
C THR A 143 6.24 -10.51 -18.65
N GLN A 144 6.24 -11.83 -18.82
CA GLN A 144 5.06 -12.66 -18.63
C GLN A 144 5.26 -13.59 -17.43
N ILE A 145 4.31 -13.55 -16.49
CA ILE A 145 4.29 -14.44 -15.33
C ILE A 145 2.91 -15.11 -15.34
N GLY A 146 2.88 -16.41 -15.63
CA GLY A 146 1.63 -17.14 -15.87
C GLY A 146 0.81 -16.53 -17.01
N SER A 147 -0.41 -16.10 -16.71
CA SER A 147 -1.30 -15.42 -17.67
C SER A 147 -1.16 -13.89 -17.69
N LYS A 148 -0.28 -13.33 -16.85
CA LYS A 148 -0.15 -11.87 -16.65
C LYS A 148 1.00 -11.32 -17.47
N GLN A 149 0.77 -10.16 -18.07
CA GLN A 149 1.77 -9.40 -18.80
C GLN A 149 2.06 -8.11 -18.01
N ASN A 150 3.30 -7.91 -17.59
CA ASN A 150 3.76 -6.64 -17.06
C ASN A 150 4.56 -5.92 -18.14
N THR A 151 4.20 -4.67 -18.40
CA THR A 151 4.89 -3.81 -19.36
C THR A 151 5.60 -2.72 -18.59
N TYR A 152 6.91 -2.66 -18.75
CA TYR A 152 7.78 -1.62 -18.21
C TYR A 152 8.21 -0.75 -19.39
N SER A 153 7.96 0.55 -19.30
CA SER A 153 8.28 1.52 -20.35
C SER A 153 9.21 2.59 -19.78
N LEU A 154 10.25 2.94 -20.52
CA LEU A 154 11.26 3.91 -20.13
C LEU A 154 11.44 4.91 -21.27
N TRP A 155 11.27 6.19 -20.96
CA TRP A 155 11.50 7.32 -21.86
C TRP A 155 12.83 7.96 -21.48
N ILE A 156 13.72 8.08 -22.47
CA ILE A 156 15.01 8.76 -22.31
C ILE A 156 15.22 9.79 -23.40
N THR A 157 16.07 10.77 -23.14
CA THR A 157 16.63 11.66 -24.16
C THR A 157 18.13 11.42 -24.29
N ARG A 158 18.68 11.59 -25.49
CA ARG A 158 20.13 11.56 -25.71
C ARG A 158 20.66 12.94 -26.05
N PRO A 159 21.81 13.34 -25.48
CA PRO A 159 22.50 14.53 -25.92
C PRO A 159 23.01 14.37 -27.36
N GLU A 160 22.94 15.45 -28.13
CA GLU A 160 23.47 15.48 -29.49
C GLU A 160 24.98 15.14 -29.49
N GLY A 161 25.39 14.21 -30.36
CA GLY A 161 26.78 13.77 -30.47
C GLY A 161 27.17 12.57 -29.59
N GLY A 162 26.27 12.02 -28.76
CA GLY A 162 26.42 10.70 -28.12
C GLY A 162 27.56 10.56 -27.08
N ALA A 163 28.22 11.66 -26.71
CA ALA A 163 29.37 11.65 -25.81
C ALA A 163 29.00 11.60 -24.31
N SER A 164 27.72 11.73 -23.97
CA SER A 164 27.22 11.74 -22.59
C SER A 164 26.11 10.70 -22.42
N PRO A 165 25.94 10.14 -21.21
CA PRO A 165 24.90 9.16 -20.94
C PRO A 165 23.51 9.73 -21.25
N PRO A 166 22.55 8.86 -21.63
CA PRO A 166 21.17 9.27 -21.81
C PRO A 166 20.58 9.83 -20.51
N THR A 167 19.68 10.79 -20.65
CA THR A 167 18.95 11.39 -19.53
C THR A 167 17.60 10.67 -19.39
N PRO A 168 17.31 10.06 -18.23
CA PRO A 168 15.99 9.48 -17.96
C PRO A 168 14.95 10.59 -17.85
N VAL A 169 13.76 10.38 -18.42
CA VAL A 169 12.65 11.36 -18.40
C VAL A 169 11.44 10.80 -17.68
N HIS A 170 11.02 9.58 -18.06
CA HIS A 170 9.85 8.95 -17.47
C HIS A 170 10.05 7.44 -17.41
N TYR A 171 9.55 6.81 -16.36
CA TYR A 171 9.42 5.37 -16.27
C TYR A 171 8.01 5.01 -15.82
N GLU A 172 7.42 4.05 -16.52
CA GLU A 172 6.08 3.56 -16.27
C GLU A 172 6.11 2.04 -16.12
N MET A 173 5.49 1.54 -15.05
CA MET A 173 5.16 0.12 -14.93
C MET A 173 3.64 -0.04 -15.01
N MET A 174 3.20 -0.94 -15.89
CA MET A 174 1.81 -1.37 -16.04
C MET A 174 1.71 -2.88 -15.88
N GLY A 175 1.11 -3.35 -14.77
CA GLY A 175 0.81 -4.77 -14.55
C GLY A 175 -0.60 -5.15 -15.01
N TYR A 176 -0.74 -6.23 -15.79
CA TYR A 176 -2.05 -6.77 -16.21
C TYR A 176 -2.67 -7.65 -15.13
N ASN A 177 -3.87 -7.30 -14.67
CA ASN A 177 -4.68 -8.13 -13.79
C ASN A 177 -5.82 -8.79 -14.59
N THR A 178 -5.86 -10.12 -14.63
CA THR A 178 -6.87 -10.90 -15.38
C THR A 178 -8.21 -11.06 -14.64
N LEU A 179 -8.37 -10.54 -13.41
CA LEU A 179 -9.52 -10.96 -12.60
C LEU A 179 -10.70 -9.99 -12.52
N LEU A 180 -10.49 -8.68 -12.56
CA LEU A 180 -11.59 -7.71 -12.48
C LEU A 180 -11.17 -6.45 -13.24
N GLY A 181 -11.79 -6.22 -14.40
CA GLY A 181 -11.49 -5.10 -15.28
C GLY A 181 -11.88 -3.74 -14.72
N SER A 182 -11.32 -3.30 -13.59
CA SER A 182 -11.39 -1.89 -13.21
C SER A 182 -10.06 -1.16 -13.29
N HIS A 183 -8.91 -1.60 -12.74
CA HIS A 183 -7.70 -0.76 -12.82
C HIS A 183 -6.36 -1.52 -12.92
N TYR A 184 -5.42 -0.93 -13.65
CA TYR A 184 -4.03 -1.37 -13.79
C TYR A 184 -3.23 -1.02 -12.54
N ASP A 185 -2.23 -1.83 -12.22
CA ASP A 185 -1.18 -1.43 -11.31
C ASP A 185 -0.26 -0.46 -12.07
N LYS A 186 -0.56 0.84 -11.98
CA LYS A 186 0.16 1.92 -12.66
C LYS A 186 1.09 2.63 -11.69
N TYR A 187 2.39 2.51 -11.94
CA TYR A 187 3.44 3.19 -11.18
C TYR A 187 4.23 4.08 -12.11
N LEU A 188 4.47 5.32 -11.68
CA LEU A 188 5.13 6.33 -12.49
C LEU A 188 6.32 6.90 -11.75
N LEU A 189 7.44 7.03 -12.43
CA LEU A 189 8.59 7.79 -11.97
C LEU A 189 8.88 8.86 -13.02
N ASP A 190 8.64 10.12 -12.65
CA ASP A 190 8.99 11.28 -13.47
C ASP A 190 10.33 11.82 -13.00
N TYR A 191 11.34 11.84 -13.87
CA TYR A 191 12.68 12.31 -13.53
C TYR A 191 12.83 13.79 -13.90
N THR A 192 13.36 14.58 -12.98
CA THR A 192 13.49 16.04 -13.14
C THR A 192 14.94 16.48 -13.26
N GLU A 193 15.89 15.73 -12.69
CA GLU A 193 17.32 15.99 -12.79
C GLU A 193 18.10 14.68 -12.90
N PHE A 194 19.18 14.67 -13.68
CA PHE A 194 20.12 13.56 -13.77
C PHE A 194 21.53 14.07 -14.06
N ASN A 195 22.53 13.50 -13.38
CA ASN A 195 23.93 13.70 -13.71
C ASN A 195 24.77 12.49 -13.26
N SER A 196 25.96 12.33 -13.83
CA SER A 196 26.86 11.19 -13.56
C SER A 196 27.86 11.44 -12.43
N ASN A 197 27.68 12.49 -11.62
CA ASN A 197 28.62 12.87 -10.59
C ASN A 197 28.08 12.48 -9.20
N THR A 198 28.93 11.88 -8.38
CA THR A 198 28.68 11.65 -6.95
C THR A 198 29.92 12.00 -6.15
N GLN A 199 29.76 12.30 -4.87
CA GLN A 199 30.82 12.62 -3.93
C GLN A 199 30.75 11.68 -2.72
N ASP A 200 31.87 11.42 -2.06
CA ASP A 200 31.91 10.53 -0.89
C ASP A 200 30.98 10.98 0.24
N LYS A 201 30.85 12.30 0.42
CA LYS A 201 29.96 12.90 1.43
C LYS A 201 28.48 12.58 1.19
N ASP A 202 28.07 12.30 -0.05
CA ASP A 202 26.67 12.06 -0.40
C ASP A 202 26.13 10.79 0.29
N PHE A 203 27.03 9.84 0.58
CA PHE A 203 26.73 8.55 1.21
C PHE A 203 27.01 8.51 2.71
N SER A 204 27.40 9.64 3.31
CA SER A 204 27.69 9.74 4.74
C SER A 204 26.39 9.99 5.51
N LEU A 205 26.25 9.33 6.67
CA LEU A 205 25.18 9.65 7.62
C LEU A 205 25.37 11.08 8.14
N PRO A 206 24.28 11.76 8.58
CA PRO A 206 24.38 13.08 9.20
C PRO A 206 25.37 13.12 10.38
N ASP A 207 26.14 14.21 10.49
CA ASP A 207 27.16 14.36 11.54
C ASP A 207 26.57 14.20 12.94
N GLY A 208 27.26 13.43 13.80
CA GLY A 208 26.83 13.18 15.18
C GLY A 208 25.67 12.18 15.32
N MET A 209 25.19 11.57 14.24
CA MET A 209 24.10 10.60 14.28
C MET A 209 24.59 9.20 14.65
N THR A 210 23.92 8.58 15.63
CA THR A 210 24.13 7.16 16.00
C THR A 210 22.91 6.33 15.62
N CYS A 211 23.13 5.13 15.08
CA CYS A 211 22.05 4.25 14.62
C CYS A 211 21.77 3.12 15.61
N GLY A 212 20.49 2.94 15.95
CA GLY A 212 20.01 1.85 16.80
C GLY A 212 19.33 0.74 15.98
N SER A 213 18.92 -0.33 16.64
CA SER A 213 18.04 -1.33 16.03
C SER A 213 16.62 -0.78 15.86
N PHE A 214 15.87 -1.29 14.89
CA PHE A 214 14.46 -0.97 14.75
C PHE A 214 13.65 -1.47 15.97
N PRO A 215 12.64 -0.71 16.43
CA PRO A 215 11.73 -1.16 17.47
C PRO A 215 10.78 -2.24 16.94
N GLY A 216 10.54 -3.27 17.75
CA GLY A 216 9.59 -4.35 17.46
C GLY A 216 10.14 -5.49 16.59
N PRO A 217 9.51 -6.68 16.64
CA PRO A 217 9.94 -7.84 15.86
C PRO A 217 9.55 -7.71 14.38
N GLY A 218 10.32 -8.34 13.48
CA GLY A 218 9.84 -8.68 12.14
C GLY A 218 10.80 -8.38 10.99
N VAL A 219 10.50 -9.01 9.85
CA VAL A 219 11.18 -8.82 8.55
C VAL A 219 10.76 -7.52 7.84
N GLU A 220 9.73 -6.83 8.34
CA GLU A 220 9.18 -5.57 7.78
C GLU A 220 10.21 -4.43 7.78
N HIS A 221 11.23 -4.48 8.66
CA HIS A 221 12.28 -3.45 8.73
C HIS A 221 13.13 -3.38 7.45
N ARG A 222 13.29 -4.50 6.74
CA ARG A 222 14.04 -4.56 5.47
C ARG A 222 13.33 -3.84 4.33
N LEU A 223 11.99 -3.89 4.31
CA LEU A 223 11.16 -3.13 3.37
C LEU A 223 11.27 -1.62 3.57
N LEU A 224 11.22 -1.19 4.83
CA LEU A 224 11.24 0.22 5.20
C LEU A 224 12.54 0.93 4.75
N ILE A 225 13.59 0.16 4.52
CA ILE A 225 14.92 0.61 4.15
C ILE A 225 15.12 0.72 2.64
N ASN A 226 14.32 0.05 1.80
CA ASN A 226 14.51 0.12 0.35
C ASN A 226 13.19 0.07 -0.44
N PRO A 227 12.35 1.10 -0.32
CA PRO A 227 10.99 1.06 -0.84
C PRO A 227 10.92 1.26 -2.38
N ILE A 228 11.93 1.86 -3.01
CA ILE A 228 11.95 2.02 -4.47
C ILE A 228 12.28 0.71 -5.21
N ARG A 229 12.95 -0.24 -4.53
CA ARG A 229 13.36 -1.52 -5.10
C ARG A 229 12.20 -2.24 -5.76
N ASP A 230 11.06 -2.29 -5.09
CA ASP A 230 9.89 -3.00 -5.58
C ASP A 230 9.21 -2.29 -6.76
N LEU A 231 9.50 -1.02 -7.03
CA LEU A 231 8.95 -0.27 -8.18
C LEU A 231 9.78 -0.46 -9.46
N LEU A 232 11.09 -0.70 -9.28
CA LEU A 232 12.07 -0.72 -10.36
C LEU A 232 12.56 -2.13 -10.73
N HIS A 233 12.53 -3.08 -9.79
CA HIS A 233 12.95 -4.45 -10.08
C HIS A 233 11.86 -5.22 -10.84
N THR A 234 12.29 -5.87 -11.91
CA THR A 234 11.46 -6.73 -12.78
C THR A 234 11.34 -8.16 -12.25
N SER A 235 12.08 -8.51 -11.20
CA SER A 235 12.12 -9.88 -10.65
C SER A 235 11.00 -10.13 -9.63
N PRO A 236 10.13 -11.13 -9.86
CA PRO A 236 9.00 -11.44 -8.99
C PRO A 236 9.37 -12.11 -7.65
N VAL A 237 10.60 -12.61 -7.47
CA VAL A 237 10.91 -13.59 -6.40
C VAL A 237 11.72 -13.00 -5.22
N GLY A 238 12.14 -11.75 -5.28
CA GLY A 238 13.18 -11.23 -4.36
C GLY A 238 12.71 -10.85 -2.95
N HIS A 239 11.97 -9.76 -2.81
CA HIS A 239 11.69 -9.14 -1.51
C HIS A 239 10.26 -9.41 -1.05
N ALA A 240 9.29 -9.08 -1.91
CA ALA A 240 7.86 -9.29 -1.76
C ALA A 240 7.47 -10.71 -1.32
N HIS A 241 8.06 -11.73 -1.95
CA HIS A 241 7.71 -13.13 -1.71
C HIS A 241 8.04 -13.61 -0.29
N HIS A 242 9.19 -13.19 0.25
CA HIS A 242 9.58 -13.53 1.62
C HIS A 242 8.63 -12.91 2.66
N LEU A 243 8.16 -11.70 2.39
CA LEU A 243 7.25 -10.97 3.27
C LEU A 243 5.85 -11.55 3.22
N PHE A 244 5.39 -11.93 2.03
CA PHE A 244 4.11 -12.57 1.88
C PHE A 244 4.08 -13.91 2.61
N ARG A 245 5.18 -14.67 2.57
CA ARG A 245 5.34 -15.88 3.39
C ARG A 245 5.20 -15.60 4.89
N HIS A 246 5.95 -14.62 5.41
CA HIS A 246 5.86 -14.24 6.83
C HIS A 246 4.46 -13.72 7.20
N PHE A 247 3.81 -12.96 6.31
CA PHE A 247 2.43 -12.52 6.47
C PHE A 247 1.47 -13.72 6.56
N LYS A 248 1.61 -14.71 5.67
CA LYS A 248 0.80 -15.92 5.71
C LYS A 248 0.99 -16.68 7.01
N ASP A 249 2.22 -16.83 7.47
CA ASP A 249 2.52 -17.52 8.72
C ASP A 249 1.92 -16.77 9.92
N ARG A 250 2.12 -15.45 9.98
CA ARG A 250 1.61 -14.58 11.07
C ARG A 250 0.10 -14.57 11.17
N PHE A 251 -0.61 -14.58 10.05
CA PHE A 251 -2.07 -14.49 10.00
C PHE A 251 -2.75 -15.82 9.60
N ALA A 252 -2.01 -16.93 9.67
CA ALA A 252 -2.44 -18.28 9.33
C ALA A 252 -3.23 -18.36 8.01
N ARG A 253 -2.75 -17.65 6.98
CA ARG A 253 -3.45 -17.54 5.69
C ARG A 253 -3.31 -18.83 4.90
N GLN A 254 -4.45 -19.35 4.47
CA GLN A 254 -4.57 -20.45 3.52
C GLN A 254 -5.41 -19.97 2.34
N TYR A 255 -4.92 -20.22 1.13
CA TYR A 255 -5.58 -19.85 -0.11
C TYR A 255 -6.02 -21.11 -0.84
N LYS A 256 -7.12 -21.02 -1.57
CA LYS A 256 -7.79 -22.17 -2.20
C LYS A 256 -6.92 -22.85 -3.26
N ASP A 257 -6.22 -22.05 -4.05
CA ASP A 257 -5.40 -22.49 -5.17
C ASP A 257 -4.26 -21.49 -5.44
N GLU A 258 -3.35 -21.86 -6.35
CA GLU A 258 -2.20 -21.02 -6.72
C GLU A 258 -2.65 -19.68 -7.31
N LYS A 259 -3.81 -19.67 -7.99
CA LYS A 259 -4.35 -18.47 -8.58
C LYS A 259 -4.76 -17.46 -7.49
N GLU A 260 -5.50 -17.89 -6.47
CA GLU A 260 -5.81 -17.05 -5.31
C GLU A 260 -4.51 -16.63 -4.59
N HIS A 261 -3.54 -17.54 -4.42
CA HIS A 261 -2.26 -17.21 -3.81
C HIS A 261 -1.56 -16.03 -4.51
N GLU A 262 -1.44 -16.08 -5.83
CA GLU A 262 -0.84 -15.01 -6.63
C GLU A 262 -1.64 -13.70 -6.54
N GLU A 263 -2.97 -13.76 -6.54
CA GLU A 263 -3.83 -12.57 -6.41
C GLU A 263 -3.63 -11.88 -5.05
N ARG A 264 -3.50 -12.69 -3.99
CA ARG A 264 -3.29 -12.25 -2.61
C ARG A 264 -1.89 -11.68 -2.42
N GLU A 265 -0.87 -12.33 -2.98
CA GLU A 265 0.51 -11.85 -2.96
C GLU A 265 0.63 -10.49 -3.64
N HIS A 266 0.02 -10.34 -4.81
CA HIS A 266 0.00 -9.08 -5.54
C HIS A 266 -0.69 -7.96 -4.74
N THR A 267 -1.88 -8.25 -4.21
CA THR A 267 -2.65 -7.29 -3.39
C THR A 267 -1.88 -6.89 -2.13
N PHE A 268 -1.22 -7.86 -1.50
CA PHE A 268 -0.36 -7.65 -0.35
C PHE A 268 0.79 -6.71 -0.66
N VAL A 269 1.51 -6.94 -1.76
CA VAL A 269 2.62 -6.07 -2.18
C VAL A 269 2.14 -4.64 -2.43
N HIS A 270 1.00 -4.48 -3.11
CA HIS A 270 0.40 -3.16 -3.34
C HIS A 270 0.08 -2.45 -2.02
N ASN A 271 -0.58 -3.14 -1.09
CA ASN A 271 -0.97 -2.58 0.20
C ASN A 271 0.24 -2.26 1.09
N VAL A 272 1.30 -3.08 1.06
CA VAL A 272 2.56 -2.81 1.77
C VAL A 272 3.22 -1.54 1.23
N ARG A 273 3.28 -1.35 -0.09
CA ARG A 273 3.79 -0.12 -0.71
C ARG A 273 2.96 1.09 -0.28
N TYR A 274 1.63 0.96 -0.28
CA TYR A 274 0.72 2.00 0.18
C TYR A 274 0.99 2.40 1.64
N VAL A 275 1.06 1.42 2.55
CA VAL A 275 1.38 1.60 3.97
C VAL A 275 2.69 2.38 4.12
N HIS A 276 3.74 1.96 3.42
CA HIS A 276 5.06 2.58 3.55
C HIS A 276 5.10 4.01 3.03
N SER A 277 4.48 4.28 1.88
CA SER A 277 4.48 5.64 1.34
C SER A 277 3.61 6.59 2.15
N LYS A 278 2.43 6.17 2.64
CA LYS A 278 1.63 6.99 3.56
C LYS A 278 2.39 7.32 4.85
N ASN A 279 3.13 6.37 5.41
CA ASN A 279 3.95 6.60 6.61
C ASN A 279 5.10 7.58 6.38
N ARG A 280 5.59 7.76 5.15
CA ARG A 280 6.63 8.74 4.83
C ARG A 280 6.11 10.18 4.72
N GLN A 281 4.79 10.37 4.57
CA GLN A 281 4.18 11.70 4.48
C GLN A 281 4.17 12.48 5.80
N GLY A 282 4.50 11.85 6.94
CA GLY A 282 4.50 12.52 8.24
C GLY A 282 3.11 12.95 8.71
N LEU A 283 2.07 12.17 8.38
CA LEU A 283 0.70 12.45 8.80
C LEU A 283 0.53 12.23 10.31
N SER A 284 -0.58 12.74 10.87
CA SER A 284 -0.96 12.54 12.28
C SER A 284 -1.31 11.09 12.65
N TYR A 285 -1.26 10.18 11.68
CA TYR A 285 -1.48 8.75 11.85
C TYR A 285 -0.45 7.96 11.04
N THR A 286 -0.25 6.70 11.44
CA THR A 286 0.54 5.74 10.68
C THR A 286 -0.32 4.52 10.36
N LEU A 287 0.07 3.82 9.30
CA LEU A 287 -0.49 2.55 8.87
C LEU A 287 0.47 1.42 9.22
N ALA A 288 -0.07 0.21 9.40
CA ALA A 288 0.72 -0.99 9.63
C ALA A 288 0.14 -2.15 8.82
N VAL A 289 1.00 -3.11 8.45
CA VAL A 289 0.56 -4.37 7.86
C VAL A 289 -0.25 -5.14 8.90
N ASN A 290 -1.51 -5.39 8.58
CA ASN A 290 -2.43 -6.14 9.44
C ASN A 290 -3.09 -7.26 8.61
N HIS A 291 -4.01 -8.02 9.22
CA HIS A 291 -4.67 -9.13 8.55
C HIS A 291 -5.39 -8.73 7.25
N LEU A 292 -5.76 -7.46 7.05
CA LEU A 292 -6.42 -6.98 5.85
C LEU A 292 -5.46 -6.68 4.68
N ALA A 293 -4.14 -6.83 4.88
CA ALA A 293 -3.15 -6.43 3.89
C ALA A 293 -3.23 -7.23 2.58
N ASP A 294 -3.83 -8.43 2.55
CA ASP A 294 -4.04 -9.22 1.33
C ASP A 294 -5.43 -9.04 0.68
N ARG A 295 -6.21 -8.04 1.13
CA ARG A 295 -7.56 -7.77 0.63
C ARG A 295 -7.57 -6.59 -0.35
N SER A 296 -8.33 -6.75 -1.43
CA SER A 296 -8.56 -5.71 -2.42
C SER A 296 -9.53 -4.65 -1.88
N PHE A 297 -9.56 -3.47 -2.49
CA PHE A 297 -10.50 -2.41 -2.12
C PHE A 297 -11.96 -2.87 -2.16
N VAL A 298 -12.33 -3.71 -3.13
CA VAL A 298 -13.69 -4.26 -3.27
C VAL A 298 -14.03 -5.19 -2.12
N GLU A 299 -13.11 -6.08 -1.74
CA GLU A 299 -13.30 -6.95 -0.58
C GLU A 299 -13.41 -6.14 0.71
N LEU A 300 -12.58 -5.11 0.88
CA LEU A 300 -12.66 -4.22 2.03
C LEU A 300 -13.97 -3.43 2.06
N ALA A 301 -14.54 -3.08 0.90
CA ALA A 301 -15.83 -2.41 0.81
C ALA A 301 -16.97 -3.28 1.34
N VAL A 302 -16.94 -4.60 1.09
CA VAL A 302 -17.92 -5.56 1.64
C VAL A 302 -17.88 -5.59 3.17
N LEU A 303 -16.70 -5.41 3.78
CA LEU A 303 -16.57 -5.35 5.25
C LEU A 303 -17.22 -4.09 5.86
N ARG A 304 -17.53 -3.08 5.05
CA ARG A 304 -18.19 -1.84 5.48
C ARG A 304 -19.71 -2.02 5.47
N GLY A 305 -20.22 -2.70 6.48
CA GLY A 305 -21.62 -3.11 6.60
C GLY A 305 -22.63 -2.03 6.99
N ARG A 306 -22.23 -0.78 7.24
CA ARG A 306 -23.19 0.25 7.64
C ARG A 306 -23.91 0.82 6.42
N CYS A 307 -25.23 0.64 6.37
CA CYS A 307 -26.07 1.23 5.34
C CYS A 307 -26.50 2.65 5.77
N HIS A 308 -26.49 3.62 4.85
CA HIS A 308 -27.05 4.96 5.11
C HIS A 308 -28.17 5.23 4.12
N ARG A 309 -29.36 4.66 4.39
CA ARG A 309 -30.49 4.75 3.45
C ARG A 309 -31.68 5.52 4.02
N THR A 310 -31.79 5.64 5.34
CA THR A 310 -32.95 6.26 5.98
C THR A 310 -32.57 7.14 7.17
N PRO A 311 -33.31 8.23 7.44
CA PRO A 311 -33.19 8.95 8.70
C PRO A 311 -33.37 7.98 9.87
N ASN A 312 -32.53 8.11 10.90
CA ASN A 312 -32.70 7.31 12.11
C ASN A 312 -34.01 7.72 12.81
N ARG A 313 -34.72 6.74 13.38
CA ARG A 313 -35.94 6.99 14.19
C ARG A 313 -35.61 7.17 15.68
N GLY A 314 -34.37 7.52 15.99
CA GLY A 314 -33.90 7.70 17.36
C GLY A 314 -34.52 8.94 18.00
N LEU A 315 -34.57 8.95 19.33
CA LEU A 315 -34.87 10.17 20.08
C LEU A 315 -33.79 11.22 19.80
N PRO A 316 -34.16 12.51 19.74
CA PRO A 316 -33.17 13.58 19.64
C PRO A 316 -32.26 13.56 20.87
N PHE A 317 -31.01 13.98 20.68
CA PHE A 317 -30.10 14.15 21.81
C PHE A 317 -30.67 15.20 22.79
N PRO A 318 -30.76 14.90 24.10
CA PRO A 318 -31.31 15.83 25.08
C PRO A 318 -30.39 17.04 25.24
N LEU A 319 -30.88 18.21 24.82
CA LEU A 319 -30.09 19.44 24.76
C LEU A 319 -29.67 19.94 26.14
N GLU A 320 -30.40 19.58 27.20
CA GLU A 320 -30.04 19.87 28.58
C GLU A 320 -28.66 19.31 28.98
N LEU A 321 -28.22 18.21 28.36
CA LEU A 321 -26.92 17.61 28.63
C LEU A 321 -25.75 18.40 28.02
N LEU A 322 -26.00 19.36 27.12
CA LEU A 322 -24.96 20.24 26.58
C LEU A 322 -24.40 21.20 27.63
N SER A 323 -25.10 21.39 28.75
CA SER A 323 -24.63 22.20 29.88
C SER A 323 -23.57 21.49 30.74
N VAL A 324 -23.39 20.18 30.56
CA VAL A 324 -22.39 19.40 31.29
C VAL A 324 -21.02 19.64 30.67
N THR A 325 -20.06 20.09 31.48
CA THR A 325 -18.66 20.19 31.03
C THR A 325 -18.01 18.81 31.05
N PRO A 326 -17.61 18.24 29.91
CA PRO A 326 -16.92 16.94 29.88
C PRO A 326 -15.47 17.09 30.39
N PRO A 327 -14.85 16.01 30.89
CA PRO A 327 -13.43 16.02 31.20
C PRO A 327 -12.59 16.20 29.93
N GLU A 328 -11.35 16.65 30.08
CA GLU A 328 -10.40 16.84 28.97
C GLU A 328 -10.12 15.53 28.22
N SER A 329 -10.13 14.39 28.92
CA SER A 329 -10.05 13.06 28.33
C SER A 329 -11.01 12.10 29.04
N LEU A 330 -11.59 11.18 28.27
CA LEU A 330 -12.47 10.12 28.77
C LEU A 330 -12.19 8.84 28.00
N ASP A 331 -11.86 7.78 28.73
CA ASP A 331 -11.66 6.44 28.17
C ASP A 331 -12.45 5.39 28.96
N TRP A 332 -13.60 5.01 28.43
CA TRP A 332 -14.50 4.02 29.03
C TRP A 332 -13.85 2.64 29.28
N ARG A 333 -12.75 2.31 28.59
CA ARG A 333 -11.99 1.07 28.82
C ARG A 333 -11.38 1.05 30.22
N LEU A 334 -10.85 2.20 30.69
CA LEU A 334 -10.25 2.33 32.01
C LEU A 334 -11.27 2.19 33.14
N TYR A 335 -12.55 2.41 32.84
CA TYR A 335 -13.66 2.26 33.77
C TYR A 335 -14.33 0.89 33.69
N GLY A 336 -13.86 -0.02 32.83
CA GLY A 336 -14.43 -1.37 32.67
C GLY A 336 -15.71 -1.45 31.85
N ALA A 337 -16.09 -0.38 31.15
CA ALA A 337 -17.35 -0.30 30.40
C ALA A 337 -17.22 -0.79 28.94
N VAL A 338 -16.12 -1.45 28.58
CA VAL A 338 -15.83 -1.89 27.21
C VAL A 338 -15.28 -3.31 27.24
N THR A 339 -15.88 -4.20 26.45
CA THR A 339 -15.41 -5.59 26.29
C THR A 339 -14.12 -5.65 25.44
N PRO A 340 -13.38 -6.78 25.46
CA PRO A 340 -12.25 -6.97 24.55
C PRO A 340 -12.66 -6.79 23.08
N VAL A 341 -11.73 -6.29 22.25
CA VAL A 341 -11.95 -6.11 20.81
C VAL A 341 -12.35 -7.43 20.16
N LYS A 342 -13.44 -7.41 19.38
CA LYS A 342 -13.97 -8.55 18.62
C LYS A 342 -13.66 -8.41 17.12
N ASP A 343 -13.92 -9.45 16.33
CA ASP A 343 -13.64 -9.49 14.88
C ASP A 343 -14.88 -9.91 14.09
N GLN A 344 -15.34 -9.05 13.17
CA GLN A 344 -16.47 -9.31 12.26
C GLN A 344 -16.10 -10.21 11.08
N ALA A 345 -14.81 -10.55 10.93
CA ALA A 345 -14.25 -11.35 9.87
C ALA A 345 -14.64 -10.80 8.48
N ILE A 346 -15.20 -11.65 7.61
CA ILE A 346 -15.58 -11.30 6.24
C ILE A 346 -17.01 -10.75 6.12
N CYS A 347 -17.76 -10.71 7.22
CA CYS A 347 -19.17 -10.35 7.24
C CYS A 347 -19.33 -8.84 7.43
N GLY A 348 -20.12 -8.18 6.58
CA GLY A 348 -20.50 -6.77 6.69
C GLY A 348 -21.49 -6.52 7.84
N SER A 349 -21.12 -6.94 9.05
CA SER A 349 -21.96 -6.87 10.25
C SER A 349 -21.44 -5.90 11.29
N CYS A 350 -20.56 -4.96 10.92
CA CYS A 350 -20.00 -3.94 11.81
C CYS A 350 -21.09 -3.20 12.63
N TRP A 351 -22.29 -3.02 12.05
CA TRP A 351 -23.45 -2.45 12.72
C TRP A 351 -23.90 -3.26 13.95
N SER A 352 -23.82 -4.59 13.90
CA SER A 352 -24.18 -5.47 15.03
C SER A 352 -23.18 -5.36 16.18
N PHE A 353 -21.87 -5.25 15.88
CA PHE A 353 -20.83 -5.01 16.87
C PHE A 353 -20.95 -3.61 17.49
N ALA A 354 -21.26 -2.60 16.68
CA ALA A 354 -21.51 -1.25 17.18
C ALA A 354 -22.75 -1.20 18.11
N THR A 355 -23.83 -1.89 17.74
CA THR A 355 -25.01 -2.06 18.61
C THR A 355 -24.66 -2.77 19.91
N ALA A 356 -24.03 -3.95 19.83
CA ALA A 356 -23.68 -4.74 21.01
C ALA A 356 -22.77 -3.92 21.95
N GLY A 357 -21.66 -3.36 21.46
CA GLY A 357 -20.73 -2.58 22.28
C GLY A 357 -21.37 -1.37 22.97
N ALA A 358 -22.29 -0.67 22.31
CA ALA A 358 -23.03 0.42 22.94
C ALA A 358 -23.95 -0.07 24.07
N LEU A 359 -24.65 -1.20 23.86
CA LEU A 359 -25.51 -1.81 24.86
C LEU A 359 -24.71 -2.39 26.04
N GLU A 360 -23.55 -3.00 25.78
CA GLU A 360 -22.62 -3.52 26.79
C GLU A 360 -22.17 -2.39 27.74
N GLY A 361 -21.76 -1.25 27.20
CA GLY A 361 -21.37 -0.08 27.99
C GLY A 361 -22.53 0.52 28.78
N ALA A 362 -23.70 0.68 28.17
CA ALA A 362 -24.90 1.18 28.87
C ALA A 362 -25.33 0.24 30.01
N LEU A 363 -25.29 -1.07 29.78
CA LEU A 363 -25.60 -2.08 30.79
C LEU A 363 -24.59 -2.04 31.94
N PHE A 364 -23.29 -1.89 31.62
CA PHE A 364 -22.25 -1.73 32.64
C PHE A 364 -22.49 -0.49 33.50
N LEU A 365 -22.78 0.67 32.90
CA LEU A 365 -23.06 1.90 33.65
C LEU A 365 -24.29 1.78 34.56
N LYS A 366 -25.30 1.01 34.13
CA LYS A 366 -26.53 0.81 34.90
C LYS A 366 -26.38 -0.20 36.04
N THR A 367 -25.61 -1.27 35.83
CA THR A 367 -25.60 -2.44 36.71
C THR A 367 -24.27 -2.68 37.43
N GLY A 368 -23.19 -2.04 36.97
CA GLY A 368 -21.82 -2.30 37.40
C GLY A 368 -21.23 -3.63 36.86
N ALA A 369 -21.97 -4.37 36.03
CA ALA A 369 -21.55 -5.67 35.52
C ALA A 369 -21.42 -5.66 34.00
N LEU A 370 -20.20 -5.91 33.51
CA LEU A 370 -19.93 -6.00 32.07
C LEU A 370 -20.40 -7.37 31.57
N ARG A 371 -21.21 -7.37 30.51
CA ARG A 371 -21.69 -8.59 29.85
C ARG A 371 -21.25 -8.56 28.40
N VAL A 372 -20.85 -9.71 27.86
CA VAL A 372 -20.53 -9.84 26.43
C VAL A 372 -21.81 -10.24 25.71
N LEU A 373 -22.33 -9.35 24.86
CA LEU A 373 -23.58 -9.53 24.14
C LEU A 373 -23.35 -10.19 22.76
N SER A 374 -24.38 -10.85 22.24
CA SER A 374 -24.32 -11.63 20.99
C SER A 374 -24.59 -10.77 19.76
N GLU A 375 -23.56 -10.49 18.97
CA GLU A 375 -23.71 -9.93 17.63
C GLU A 375 -24.45 -10.86 16.69
N GLN A 376 -24.25 -12.17 16.83
CA GLN A 376 -24.90 -13.17 15.98
C GLN A 376 -26.42 -13.12 16.11
N MET A 377 -26.95 -12.87 17.32
CA MET A 377 -28.39 -12.69 17.51
C MET A 377 -28.91 -11.52 16.67
N LEU A 378 -28.18 -10.41 16.62
CA LEU A 378 -28.58 -9.26 15.83
C LEU A 378 -28.56 -9.61 14.33
N VAL A 379 -27.49 -10.26 13.87
CA VAL A 379 -27.33 -10.71 12.48
C VAL A 379 -28.48 -11.62 12.04
N ASP A 380 -28.90 -12.54 12.90
CA ASP A 380 -29.91 -13.56 12.55
C ASP A 380 -31.34 -13.04 12.68
N CYS A 381 -31.63 -12.23 13.70
CA CYS A 381 -33.00 -11.99 14.15
C CYS A 381 -33.60 -10.64 13.73
N THR A 382 -32.79 -9.69 13.26
CA THR A 382 -33.24 -8.31 13.01
C THR A 382 -33.68 -8.04 11.56
N TRP A 383 -33.79 -9.08 10.72
CA TRP A 383 -34.21 -8.97 9.32
C TRP A 383 -35.57 -8.29 9.15
N GLY A 384 -36.54 -8.63 10.01
CA GLY A 384 -37.87 -8.01 10.01
C GLY A 384 -37.88 -6.52 10.37
N PHE A 385 -36.76 -5.98 10.85
CA PHE A 385 -36.58 -4.55 11.15
C PHE A 385 -35.76 -3.86 10.07
N GLY A 386 -35.37 -4.56 9.01
CA GLY A 386 -34.72 -4.01 7.82
C GLY A 386 -33.19 -4.04 7.83
N ASN A 387 -32.58 -4.75 8.77
CA ASN A 387 -31.17 -5.15 8.64
C ASN A 387 -31.05 -6.36 7.70
N ASN A 388 -29.86 -6.57 7.12
CA ASN A 388 -29.61 -7.61 6.13
C ASN A 388 -28.41 -8.48 6.54
N GLY A 389 -28.23 -8.73 7.84
CA GLY A 389 -27.15 -9.55 8.36
C GLY A 389 -25.76 -9.09 7.89
N CYS A 390 -25.06 -9.97 7.18
CA CYS A 390 -23.74 -9.71 6.60
C CYS A 390 -23.72 -8.76 5.40
N ASP A 391 -24.86 -8.47 4.78
CA ASP A 391 -24.97 -7.49 3.69
C ASP A 391 -25.24 -6.07 4.20
N GLY A 392 -25.19 -5.89 5.53
CA GLY A 392 -25.24 -4.61 6.18
C GLY A 392 -26.54 -4.29 6.89
N GLY A 393 -26.49 -3.24 7.70
CA GLY A 393 -27.55 -2.86 8.62
C GLY A 393 -27.31 -1.52 9.29
N GLU A 394 -28.20 -1.17 10.20
CA GLU A 394 -28.21 0.07 10.95
C GLU A 394 -28.46 -0.22 12.43
N GLU A 395 -27.69 0.44 13.29
CA GLU A 395 -27.69 0.15 14.74
C GLU A 395 -29.06 0.46 15.38
N TRP A 396 -29.75 1.49 14.89
CA TRP A 396 -31.05 1.91 15.41
C TRP A 396 -32.16 0.88 15.17
N ARG A 397 -32.12 0.15 14.05
CA ARG A 397 -33.07 -0.96 13.77
C ARG A 397 -32.85 -2.12 14.73
N ALA A 398 -31.58 -2.37 15.06
CA ALA A 398 -31.22 -3.36 16.06
C ALA A 398 -31.70 -2.95 17.46
N TYR A 399 -31.57 -1.67 17.83
CA TYR A 399 -32.15 -1.15 19.08
C TYR A 399 -33.68 -1.32 19.13
N GLU A 400 -34.41 -0.99 18.05
CA GLU A 400 -35.86 -1.22 17.98
C GLU A 400 -36.23 -2.69 18.20
N TRP A 401 -35.46 -3.62 17.61
CA TRP A 401 -35.66 -5.06 17.84
C TRP A 401 -35.45 -5.43 19.31
N VAL A 402 -34.35 -4.97 19.92
CA VAL A 402 -34.01 -5.25 21.33
C VAL A 402 -35.09 -4.70 22.26
N MET A 403 -35.57 -3.47 22.02
CA MET A 403 -36.66 -2.87 22.79
C MET A 403 -37.96 -3.66 22.67
N LYS A 404 -38.35 -4.09 21.44
CA LYS A 404 -39.58 -4.85 21.23
C LYS A 404 -39.54 -6.23 21.90
N HIS A 405 -38.39 -6.90 21.90
CA HIS A 405 -38.25 -8.26 22.43
C HIS A 405 -37.77 -8.28 23.89
N GLY A 406 -37.54 -7.12 24.50
CA GLY A 406 -37.20 -6.98 25.91
C GLY A 406 -35.75 -7.31 26.26
N GLY A 407 -34.85 -7.41 25.28
CA GLY A 407 -33.44 -7.72 25.53
C GLY A 407 -32.69 -8.32 24.35
N ILE A 408 -31.46 -8.72 24.64
CA ILE A 408 -30.51 -9.38 23.72
C ILE A 408 -29.74 -10.46 24.50
N SER A 409 -29.46 -11.60 23.89
CA SER A 409 -28.69 -12.67 24.55
C SER A 409 -27.21 -12.31 24.73
N THR A 410 -26.59 -12.94 25.71
CA THR A 410 -25.12 -12.98 25.80
C THR A 410 -24.55 -13.86 24.69
N THR A 411 -23.26 -13.69 24.37
CA THR A 411 -22.55 -14.62 23.47
C THR A 411 -22.57 -16.06 24.01
N GLU A 412 -22.50 -16.23 25.33
CA GLU A 412 -22.55 -17.54 25.98
C GLU A 412 -23.90 -18.24 25.78
N ASP A 413 -25.02 -17.51 25.92
CA ASP A 413 -26.36 -18.07 25.82
C ASP A 413 -26.82 -18.30 24.36
N TYR A 414 -26.45 -17.42 23.42
CA TYR A 414 -26.86 -17.53 22.02
C TYR A 414 -25.90 -18.40 21.18
N GLY A 415 -24.64 -18.48 21.58
CA GLY A 415 -23.57 -19.13 20.82
C GLY A 415 -22.58 -18.15 20.21
N SER A 416 -21.45 -18.70 19.78
CA SER A 416 -20.34 -17.94 19.19
C SER A 416 -20.74 -17.24 17.90
N TYR A 417 -20.15 -16.07 17.66
CA TYR A 417 -20.24 -15.39 16.38
C TYR A 417 -19.64 -16.24 15.25
N THR A 418 -20.37 -16.36 14.15
CA THR A 418 -20.04 -17.28 13.03
C THR A 418 -19.52 -16.57 11.79
N GLY A 419 -19.62 -15.24 11.73
CA GLY A 419 -19.23 -14.48 10.54
C GLY A 419 -20.10 -14.76 9.31
N MET A 420 -21.33 -15.25 9.51
CA MET A 420 -22.30 -15.51 8.44
C MET A 420 -23.74 -15.33 8.95
N ASN A 421 -24.69 -15.27 8.02
CA ASN A 421 -26.12 -15.28 8.35
C ASN A 421 -26.52 -16.65 8.90
N GLY A 422 -27.15 -16.69 10.08
CA GLY A 422 -27.64 -17.89 10.73
C GLY A 422 -29.17 -17.94 10.84
N LEU A 423 -29.66 -18.99 11.50
CA LEU A 423 -31.08 -19.14 11.83
C LEU A 423 -31.37 -18.48 13.17
N CYS A 424 -32.32 -17.54 13.19
CA CYS A 424 -32.73 -16.89 14.42
C CYS A 424 -33.38 -17.89 15.40
N HIS A 425 -32.81 -18.02 16.59
CA HIS A 425 -33.33 -18.89 17.67
C HIS A 425 -33.50 -18.15 19.01
N TYR A 426 -33.82 -16.85 18.96
CA TYR A 426 -34.02 -16.02 20.16
C TYR A 426 -35.11 -16.56 21.11
N ASN A 427 -36.12 -17.25 20.58
CA ASN A 427 -37.24 -17.82 21.35
C ASN A 427 -36.82 -18.93 22.32
N THR A 428 -35.67 -19.57 22.08
CA THR A 428 -35.10 -20.62 22.92
C THR A 428 -33.82 -20.15 23.62
N SER A 429 -33.39 -18.91 23.37
CA SER A 429 -32.21 -18.29 23.96
C SER A 429 -32.59 -17.46 25.19
N LYS A 430 -31.70 -17.37 26.17
CA LYS A 430 -31.89 -16.49 27.33
C LYS A 430 -31.56 -15.05 26.97
N LEU A 431 -32.52 -14.14 27.14
CA LEU A 431 -32.32 -12.71 26.89
C LEU A 431 -31.79 -12.00 28.14
N THR A 432 -30.80 -11.14 27.95
CA THR A 432 -30.38 -10.14 28.94
C THR A 432 -31.23 -8.90 28.77
N VAL A 433 -31.93 -8.50 29.83
CA VAL A 433 -32.73 -7.29 29.84
C VAL A 433 -31.81 -6.08 29.72
N ILE A 434 -32.11 -5.22 28.76
CA ILE A 434 -31.43 -3.95 28.57
C ILE A 434 -32.34 -2.84 29.10
N PHE A 435 -31.81 -2.03 30.01
CA PHE A 435 -32.50 -0.86 30.54
C PHE A 435 -32.21 0.32 29.62
N ILE A 436 -33.01 0.46 28.57
CA ILE A 436 -32.94 1.57 27.60
C ILE A 436 -33.82 2.72 28.07
#